data_AF-K7RFH6-F1
#
_entry.id   AF-K7RFH6-F1
#
_cell.length_a   1.000
_cell.length_b   1.000
_cell.length_c   1.000
_cell.angle_alpha   90.00
_cell.angle_beta   90.00
_cell.angle_gamma   90.00
#
_symmetry.space_group_name_H-M   'P 1'
#
loop_
_entity.id
_entity.type
_entity.pdbx_description
1 polymer ?
#
loop_
_entity_poly.entity_id
_entity_poly.type
_entity_poly.pdbx_seq_one_letter_code
_entity_poly.pdbx_strand_id
1 'polypeptide(L)'
;MDLAERLGELAQALSQASAAVGVLEAIEEVLDEYEDGELSLEEAMEEIQGLVEEFQAIRALSEMTPEEIMAMAQEEEDEGLRS
;
A
#
# COMPACT_ATOMS: atom_id res chain seq x y z
N MET A 1 -11.85 12.81 -23.64
CA MET A 1 -11.10 11.71 -23.02
C MET A 1 -10.85 10.68 -24.10
N ASP A 2 -9.59 10.46 -24.43
CA ASP A 2 -9.16 9.53 -25.48
C ASP A 2 -9.21 8.07 -24.98
N LEU A 3 -9.24 7.11 -25.90
CA LEU A 3 -9.21 5.68 -25.59
C LEU A 3 -7.93 5.31 -24.82
N ALA A 4 -6.79 5.93 -25.14
CA ALA A 4 -5.53 5.71 -24.44
C ALA A 4 -5.59 6.14 -22.96
N GLU A 5 -6.22 7.28 -22.67
CA GLU A 5 -6.43 7.77 -21.29
C GLU A 5 -7.28 6.77 -20.49
N ARG A 6 -8.39 6.31 -21.07
CA ARG A 6 -9.27 5.30 -20.42
C ARG A 6 -8.59 3.97 -20.17
N LEU A 7 -7.73 3.53 -21.09
CA LEU A 7 -6.94 2.31 -20.91
C LEU A 7 -5.89 2.47 -19.81
N GLY A 8 -5.29 3.66 -19.68
CA GLY A 8 -4.37 4.00 -18.58
C GLY A 8 -5.07 3.95 -17.23
N GLU A 9 -6.23 4.61 -17.09
CA GLU A 9 -7.05 4.57 -15.87
C GLU A 9 -7.45 3.14 -15.49
N LEU A 10 -7.87 2.33 -16.48
CA LEU A 10 -8.24 0.93 -16.24
C LEU A 10 -7.04 0.08 -15.80
N ALA A 11 -5.87 0.27 -16.41
CA ALA A 11 -4.65 -0.43 -16.03
C ALA A 11 -4.22 -0.07 -14.59
N GLN A 12 -4.35 1.19 -14.22
CA GLN A 12 -4.05 1.65 -12.86
C GLN A 12 -5.02 1.08 -11.83
N ALA A 13 -6.33 1.11 -12.12
CA ALA A 13 -7.34 0.50 -11.26
C ALA A 13 -7.13 -1.02 -11.10
N LEU A 14 -6.74 -1.70 -12.18
CA LEU A 14 -6.41 -3.13 -12.15
C LEU A 14 -5.17 -3.41 -11.29
N SER A 15 -4.14 -2.59 -11.40
CA SER A 15 -2.93 -2.70 -10.58
C SER A 15 -3.25 -2.54 -9.08
N GLN A 16 -4.09 -1.55 -8.73
CA GLN A 16 -4.52 -1.33 -7.35
C GLN A 16 -5.34 -2.51 -6.81
N ALA A 17 -6.26 -3.04 -7.61
CA ALA A 17 -7.05 -4.21 -7.25
C ALA A 17 -6.15 -5.44 -7.02
N SER A 18 -5.13 -5.65 -7.87
CA SER A 18 -4.17 -6.74 -7.71
C SER A 18 -3.36 -6.63 -6.43
N ALA A 19 -2.92 -5.42 -6.06
CA ALA A 19 -2.20 -5.20 -4.81
C ALA A 19 -3.10 -5.48 -3.58
N ALA A 20 -4.36 -5.06 -3.64
CA ALA A 20 -5.34 -5.34 -2.58
C ALA A 20 -5.58 -6.84 -2.40
N VAL A 21 -5.64 -7.61 -3.50
CA VAL A 21 -5.78 -9.07 -3.44
C VAL A 21 -4.57 -9.70 -2.75
N GLY A 22 -3.34 -9.31 -3.10
CA GLY A 22 -2.15 -9.86 -2.45
C GLY A 22 -2.09 -9.60 -0.94
N VAL A 23 -2.58 -8.44 -0.49
CA VAL A 23 -2.67 -8.13 0.95
C VAL A 23 -3.71 -9.02 1.64
N LEU A 24 -4.84 -9.29 0.99
CA LEU A 24 -5.85 -10.21 1.54
C LEU A 24 -5.33 -11.64 1.63
N GLU A 25 -4.56 -12.10 0.63
CA GLU A 25 -3.90 -13.41 0.65
C GLU A 25 -2.90 -13.51 1.81
N ALA A 26 -2.09 -12.47 2.04
CA ALA A 26 -1.17 -12.43 3.18
C ALA A 26 -1.90 -12.41 4.54
N ILE A 27 -3.05 -11.73 4.65
CA ILE A 27 -3.88 -11.76 5.86
C ILE A 27 -4.46 -13.15 6.09
N GLU A 28 -4.87 -13.87 5.04
CA GLU A 28 -5.35 -15.24 5.13
C GLU A 28 -4.25 -16.17 5.68
N GLU A 29 -3.00 -16.03 5.21
CA GLU A 29 -1.85 -16.78 5.73
C GLU A 29 -1.62 -16.54 7.23
N VAL A 30 -1.67 -15.28 7.69
CA VAL A 30 -1.54 -14.95 9.13
C VAL A 30 -2.68 -15.56 9.96
N LEU A 31 -3.90 -15.60 9.41
CA LEU A 31 -5.04 -16.21 10.10
C LEU A 31 -4.88 -17.74 10.20
N ASP A 32 -4.39 -18.39 9.13
CA ASP A 32 -4.10 -19.82 9.14
C ASP A 32 -3.01 -20.15 10.18
N GLU A 33 -1.93 -19.36 10.24
CA GLU A 33 -0.87 -19.52 11.25
C GLU A 33 -1.37 -19.34 12.69
N TYR A 34 -2.31 -18.41 12.91
CA TYR A 34 -2.98 -18.25 14.19
C TYR A 34 -3.88 -19.46 14.54
N GLU A 35 -4.64 -19.99 13.58
CA GLU A 35 -5.50 -21.16 13.78
C GLU A 35 -4.68 -22.43 14.08
N ASP A 36 -3.52 -22.57 13.43
CA ASP A 36 -2.57 -23.66 13.67
C ASP A 36 -1.79 -23.50 15.00
N GLY A 37 -1.91 -22.33 15.64
CA GLY A 37 -1.26 -22.01 16.91
C GLY A 37 0.23 -21.69 16.77
N GLU A 38 0.67 -21.38 15.56
CA GLU A 38 2.03 -20.89 15.26
C GLU A 38 2.21 -19.44 15.70
N LEU A 39 1.13 -18.65 15.64
CA LEU A 39 1.06 -17.28 16.17
C LEU A 39 0.12 -17.18 17.38
N SER A 40 0.47 -16.30 18.32
CA SER A 40 -0.48 -15.81 19.30
C SER A 40 -1.44 -14.78 18.70
N LEU A 41 -2.55 -14.51 19.37
CA LEU A 41 -3.51 -13.47 18.92
C LEU A 41 -2.85 -12.09 18.81
N GLU A 42 -1.91 -11.77 19.70
CA GLU A 42 -1.22 -10.47 19.70
C GLU A 42 -0.30 -10.35 18.47
N GLU A 43 0.49 -11.40 18.18
CA GLU A 43 1.37 -11.44 17.01
C GLU A 43 0.57 -11.37 15.70
N ALA A 44 -0.50 -12.17 15.57
CA ALA A 44 -1.35 -12.14 14.39
C ALA A 44 -2.01 -10.76 14.17
N MET A 45 -2.42 -10.08 15.25
CA MET A 45 -2.98 -8.73 15.15
C MET A 45 -1.93 -7.69 14.72
N GLU A 46 -0.69 -7.80 15.22
CA GLU A 46 0.42 -6.92 14.84
C GLU A 46 0.78 -7.09 13.36
N GLU A 47 0.86 -8.34 12.88
CA GLU A 47 1.16 -8.64 11.47
C GLU A 47 0.07 -8.14 10.52
N ILE A 48 -1.21 -8.42 10.84
CA ILE A 48 -2.35 -7.90 10.05
C ILE A 48 -2.34 -6.38 10.03
N GLN A 49 -2.03 -5.73 11.15
CA GLN A 49 -1.93 -4.27 11.19
C GLN A 49 -0.81 -3.75 10.28
N GLY A 50 0.37 -4.39 10.31
CA GLY A 50 1.48 -4.06 9.42
C GLY A 50 1.11 -4.19 7.94
N LEU A 51 0.45 -5.27 7.55
CA LEU A 51 -0.02 -5.50 6.18
C LEU A 51 -1.01 -4.42 5.71
N VAL A 52 -1.92 -4.00 6.59
CA VAL A 52 -2.87 -2.92 6.29
C VAL A 52 -2.17 -1.58 6.16
N GLU A 53 -1.20 -1.28 7.01
CA GLU A 53 -0.41 -0.04 6.96
C GLU A 53 0.42 0.05 5.68
N GLU A 54 1.08 -1.04 5.28
CA GLU A 54 1.82 -1.13 4.01
C GLU A 54 0.89 -0.90 2.80
N PHE A 55 -0.28 -1.54 2.79
CA PHE A 55 -1.26 -1.32 1.73
C PHE A 55 -1.73 0.13 1.65
N GLN A 56 -1.99 0.77 2.79
CA GLN A 56 -2.41 2.17 2.84
C GLN A 56 -1.30 3.10 2.32
N ALA A 57 -0.04 2.83 2.63
CA ALA A 57 1.10 3.60 2.12
C ALA A 57 1.23 3.47 0.59
N ILE A 58 1.16 2.25 0.06
CA ILE A 58 1.21 1.99 -1.39
C ILE A 58 0.04 2.67 -2.11
N ARG A 59 -1.16 2.60 -1.51
CA ARG A 59 -2.35 3.24 -2.06
C ARG A 59 -2.21 4.75 -2.08
N ALA A 60 -1.74 5.36 -1.00
CA ALA A 60 -1.50 6.81 -0.93
C ALA A 60 -0.55 7.26 -2.05
N LEU A 61 0.59 6.59 -2.22
CA LEU A 61 1.54 6.88 -3.30
C LEU A 61 0.91 6.73 -4.70
N SER A 62 0.00 5.78 -4.86
CA SER A 62 -0.68 5.52 -6.14
C SER A 62 -1.81 6.51 -6.46
N GLU A 63 -2.34 7.21 -5.46
CA GLU A 63 -3.36 8.24 -5.58
C GLU A 63 -2.76 9.66 -5.67
N MET A 64 -1.47 9.81 -5.33
CA MET A 64 -0.77 11.07 -5.41
C MET A 64 -0.57 11.53 -6.86
N THR A 65 -0.85 12.81 -7.08
CA THR A 65 -0.51 13.50 -8.31
C THR A 65 1.01 13.71 -8.44
N PRO A 66 1.53 13.85 -9.67
CA PRO A 66 2.93 14.20 -9.88
C PRO A 66 3.34 15.50 -9.15
N GLU A 67 2.43 16.47 -9.00
CA GLU A 67 2.70 17.68 -8.21
C GLU A 67 2.87 17.39 -6.72
N GLU A 68 2.07 16.51 -6.14
CA GLU A 68 2.18 16.10 -4.73
C GLU A 68 3.47 15.32 -4.46
N ILE A 69 3.90 14.47 -5.40
CA ILE A 69 5.17 13.74 -5.30
C ILE A 69 6.37 14.71 -5.32
N MET A 70 6.34 15.72 -6.21
CA MET A 70 7.39 16.74 -6.26
C MET A 70 7.42 17.63 -5.01
N ALA A 71 6.25 17.93 -4.42
CA ALA A 71 6.16 18.71 -3.19
C ALA A 71 6.78 17.97 -2.00
N MET A 72 6.50 16.66 -1.85
CA MET A 72 7.13 15.84 -0.81
C MET A 72 8.66 15.75 -0.98
N ALA A 73 9.14 15.58 -2.22
CA ALA A 73 10.58 15.56 -2.48
C ALA A 73 11.27 16.90 -2.14
N GLN A 74 10.59 18.03 -2.32
CA GLN A 74 11.10 19.35 -1.90
C GLN A 74 11.11 19.54 -0.39
N GLU A 75 10.10 19.03 0.32
CA GLU A 75 10.06 19.09 1.79
C GLU A 75 11.17 18.24 2.43
N GLU A 76 11.47 17.06 1.88
CA GLU A 76 12.59 16.23 2.35
C GLU A 76 13.97 16.87 2.09
N GLU A 77 14.16 17.56 0.97
CA GLU A 77 15.40 18.31 0.68
C GLU A 77 15.59 19.50 1.65
N ASP A 78 14.52 20.22 1.99
CA ASP A 78 14.56 21.36 2.91
C ASP A 78 14.77 20.94 4.39
N GLU A 79 14.33 19.75 4.77
CA GLU A 79 14.61 19.17 6.09
C GLU A 79 16.05 18.66 6.20
N GLY A 80 16.59 18.03 5.14
CA GLY A 80 17.99 17.57 5.09
C GLY A 80 19.04 18.70 5.09
N LEU A 81 18.67 19.90 4.64
CA LEU A 81 19.54 21.09 4.67
C LEU A 81 19.59 21.79 6.05
N ARG A 82 18.69 21.41 6.98
CA ARG A 82 18.59 22.00 8.33
C ARG A 82 19.24 21.16 9.43
N SER A 83 19.80 19.99 9.12
CA SER A 83 20.50 19.08 10.05
C SER A 83 22.01 19.27 10.06
#